data_AF-A0AAU0WJ19-F1
#
_entry.id   AF-A0AAU0WJ19-F1
#
_cell.length_a   1.000
_cell.length_b   1.000
_cell.length_c   1.000
_cell.angle_alpha   90.00
_cell.angle_beta   90.00
_cell.angle_gamma   90.00
#
_symmetry.space_group_name_H-M   'P 1'
#
loop_
_entity.id
_entity.type
_entity.pdbx_description
1 polymer ?
#
loop_
_entity_poly.entity_id
_entity_poly.type
_entity_poly.pdbx_seq_one_letter_code
_entity_poly.pdbx_strand_id
1 'polypeptide(L)'
;MALTALHEAQRETHLGTPRGHRPRAKGDGSTGRRPILTLADRVLATVLRYRHGLPQVAIATLFSVCPEPINRRLRDIRELLATAGHALDPADRQLVTLNDLFHLAREAGITITPEIKTASY
;
A
#
# COMPACT_ATOMS: atom_id res chain seq x y z
N MET A 1 3.16 12.55 -14.56
CA MET A 1 2.02 13.50 -14.59
C MET A 1 0.66 12.82 -14.80
N ALA A 2 0.53 11.75 -15.59
CA ALA A 2 -0.76 11.09 -15.83
C ALA A 2 -1.37 10.41 -14.58
N LEU A 3 -0.58 9.64 -13.82
CA LEU A 3 -1.07 8.91 -12.63
C LEU A 3 -1.55 9.83 -11.49
N THR A 4 -0.90 10.97 -11.30
CA THR A 4 -1.27 11.94 -10.26
C THR A 4 -2.61 12.60 -10.58
N ALA A 5 -2.85 12.97 -11.84
CA ALA A 5 -4.12 13.55 -12.27
C ALA A 5 -5.29 12.55 -12.16
N LEU A 6 -5.05 11.29 -12.55
CA LEU A 6 -6.05 10.21 -12.43
C LEU A 6 -6.39 9.91 -10.96
N HIS A 7 -5.39 9.99 -10.07
CA HIS A 7 -5.60 9.84 -8.64
C HIS A 7 -6.44 10.97 -8.03
N GLU A 8 -6.23 12.21 -8.47
CA GLU A 8 -6.98 13.37 -8.02
C GLU A 8 -8.46 13.29 -8.45
N ALA A 9 -8.73 12.86 -9.69
CA ALA A 9 -10.09 12.59 -10.16
C ALA A 9 -10.80 11.47 -9.37
N GLN A 10 -10.09 10.38 -9.03
CA GLN A 10 -10.63 9.35 -8.14
C GLN A 10 -10.91 9.88 -6.72
N ARG A 11 -10.04 10.75 -6.19
CA ARG A 11 -10.26 11.37 -4.88
C ARG A 11 -11.52 12.24 -4.90
N GLU A 12 -11.71 13.03 -5.96
CA GLU A 12 -12.86 13.90 -6.11
C GLU A 12 -14.18 13.10 -6.20
N THR A 13 -14.22 12.02 -6.98
CA THR A 13 -15.39 11.12 -7.05
C THR A 13 -15.72 10.44 -5.71
N HIS A 14 -14.70 10.08 -4.91
CA HIS A 14 -14.89 9.56 -3.55
C HIS A 14 -15.39 10.60 -2.53
N LEU A 15 -15.14 11.88 -2.79
CA LEU A 15 -15.65 13.00 -1.99
C LEU A 15 -17.06 13.40 -2.43
N GLY A 16 -17.34 13.34 -3.74
CA GLY A 16 -18.61 13.70 -4.36
C GLY A 16 -19.73 12.67 -4.22
N THR A 17 -19.45 11.47 -3.68
CA THR A 17 -20.52 10.53 -3.35
C THR A 17 -21.27 11.04 -2.11
N PRO A 18 -22.58 11.37 -2.19
CA PRO A 18 -23.34 11.76 -1.01
C PRO A 18 -23.36 10.59 -0.03
N ARG A 19 -22.57 10.71 1.04
CA ARG A 19 -22.59 9.77 2.16
C ARG A 19 -23.90 10.05 2.87
N GLY A 20 -24.88 9.17 2.67
CA GLY A 20 -26.20 9.25 3.29
C GLY A 20 -26.10 9.64 4.77
N HIS A 21 -27.15 10.32 5.25
CA HIS A 21 -27.24 11.03 6.52
C HIS A 21 -26.92 10.13 7.75
N ARG A 22 -25.64 9.89 8.00
CA ARG A 22 -25.13 9.29 9.24
C ARG A 22 -24.25 10.34 9.91
N PRO A 23 -24.55 10.75 11.14
CA PRO A 23 -23.70 11.67 11.88
C PRO A 23 -22.27 11.12 11.94
N ARG A 24 -21.29 11.93 11.56
CA ARG A 24 -19.88 11.55 11.74
C ARG A 24 -19.62 11.47 13.24
N ALA A 25 -19.20 10.31 13.72
CA ALA A 25 -18.65 10.20 15.07
C ALA A 25 -17.48 11.19 15.18
N LYS A 26 -17.60 12.17 16.07
CA LYS A 26 -16.46 13.02 16.44
C LYS A 26 -15.42 12.09 17.08
N GLY A 27 -14.27 11.93 16.41
CA GLY A 27 -13.10 11.36 17.07
C GLY A 27 -12.73 12.26 18.24
N ASP A 28 -12.42 11.66 19.38
CA ASP A 28 -11.75 12.37 20.45
C ASP A 28 -10.39 12.83 19.90
N GLY A 29 -10.04 14.09 20.04
CA GLY A 29 -8.78 14.64 19.49
C GLY A 29 -7.50 14.01 20.06
N SER A 30 -7.61 12.90 20.81
CA SER A 30 -6.54 12.11 21.42
C SER A 30 -5.87 11.14 20.43
N THR A 31 -6.60 10.69 19.40
CA THR A 31 -6.03 9.81 18.38
C THR A 31 -5.39 10.68 17.32
N GLY A 32 -4.07 10.87 17.41
CA GLY A 32 -3.28 11.57 16.38
C GLY A 32 -3.63 11.09 14.97
N ARG A 33 -3.50 11.98 13.97
CA ARG A 33 -3.81 11.70 12.56
C ARG A 33 -3.19 10.36 12.16
N ARG A 34 -4.03 9.33 11.98
CA ARG A 34 -3.56 8.02 11.55
C ARG A 34 -2.80 8.18 10.22
N PRO A 35 -1.62 7.55 10.06
CA PRO A 35 -0.88 7.64 8.82
C PRO A 35 -1.75 7.13 7.67
N ILE A 36 -2.04 8.01 6.72
CA ILE A 36 -2.77 7.68 5.52
C ILE A 36 -1.73 7.33 4.46
N LEU A 37 -1.85 6.14 3.85
CA LEU A 37 -1.00 5.75 2.72
C LEU A 37 -1.05 6.85 1.65
N THR A 38 0.12 7.37 1.28
CA THR A 38 0.27 8.27 0.14
C THR A 38 -0.04 7.53 -1.16
N LEU A 39 -0.22 8.24 -2.28
CA LEU A 39 -0.42 7.59 -3.57
C LEU A 39 0.73 6.62 -3.91
N ALA A 40 1.97 7.04 -3.68
CA ALA A 40 3.16 6.22 -3.92
C ALA A 40 3.13 4.94 -3.08
N ASP A 41 2.79 5.04 -1.79
CA ASP A 41 2.70 3.88 -0.90
C ASP A 41 1.60 2.92 -1.35
N ARG A 42 0.46 3.43 -1.84
CA ARG A 42 -0.62 2.57 -2.33
C ARG A 42 -0.24 1.86 -3.61
N VAL A 43 0.48 2.52 -4.53
CA VAL A 43 1.02 1.88 -5.74
C VAL A 43 2.00 0.78 -5.34
N LEU A 44 2.94 1.07 -4.45
CA LEU A 44 3.91 0.10 -3.95
C LEU A 44 3.22 -1.09 -3.26
N ALA A 45 2.27 -0.83 -2.36
CA ALA A 45 1.47 -1.86 -1.70
C ALA A 45 0.70 -2.74 -2.69
N THR A 46 0.18 -2.14 -3.78
CA THR A 46 -0.55 -2.85 -4.84
C THR A 46 0.37 -3.77 -5.63
N VAL A 47 1.58 -3.30 -5.98
CA VAL A 47 2.61 -4.14 -6.62
C VAL A 47 3.02 -5.28 -5.70
N LEU A 48 3.32 -5.01 -4.42
CA LEU A 48 3.69 -6.05 -3.45
C LEU A 48 2.60 -7.12 -3.30
N ARG A 49 1.31 -6.72 -3.29
CA ARG A 49 0.20 -7.66 -3.19
C ARG A 49 0.03 -8.51 -4.44
N TYR A 50 -0.12 -7.88 -5.61
CA TYR A 50 -0.56 -8.57 -6.82
C TYR A 50 0.60 -9.18 -7.60
N ARG A 51 1.77 -8.56 -7.58
CA ARG A 51 2.96 -9.08 -8.26
C ARG A 51 3.72 -10.09 -7.40
N HIS A 52 3.88 -9.81 -6.11
CA HIS A 52 4.73 -10.61 -5.23
C HIS A 52 3.98 -11.47 -4.21
N GLY A 53 2.65 -11.40 -4.17
CA GLY A 53 1.82 -12.27 -3.33
C GLY A 53 1.84 -11.94 -1.83
N LEU A 54 2.30 -10.75 -1.42
CA LEU A 54 2.41 -10.44 0.01
C LEU A 54 1.03 -10.46 0.70
N PRO A 55 0.91 -11.03 1.92
CA PRO A 55 -0.33 -11.00 2.67
C PRO A 55 -0.66 -9.57 3.13
N GLN A 56 -1.97 -9.26 3.25
CA GLN A 56 -2.44 -7.94 3.68
C GLN A 56 -1.84 -7.49 5.01
N VAL A 57 -1.68 -8.42 5.94
CA VAL A 57 -1.12 -8.15 7.27
C VAL A 57 0.33 -7.69 7.16
N ALA A 58 1.14 -8.35 6.32
CA ALA A 58 2.52 -7.92 6.09
C ALA A 58 2.58 -6.52 5.47
N ILE A 59 1.70 -6.22 4.52
CA ILE A 59 1.60 -4.88 3.92
C ILE A 59 1.22 -3.83 4.98
N ALA A 60 0.21 -4.10 5.80
CA ALA A 60 -0.21 -3.17 6.86
C ALA A 60 0.95 -2.88 7.85
N THR A 61 1.69 -3.92 8.24
CA THR A 61 2.87 -3.80 9.09
C THR A 61 3.98 -2.98 8.41
N LEU A 62 4.31 -3.25 7.14
CA LEU A 62 5.36 -2.54 6.41
C LEU A 62 5.10 -1.03 6.31
N PHE A 63 3.84 -0.64 6.16
CA PHE A 63 3.48 0.77 6.03
C PHE A 63 3.05 1.43 7.36
N SER A 64 3.11 0.71 8.48
CA SER A 64 2.63 1.19 9.80
C SER A 64 1.21 1.78 9.75
N VAL A 65 0.35 1.24 8.89
CA VAL A 65 -1.03 1.73 8.72
C VAL A 65 -2.01 0.80 9.39
N CYS A 66 -3.10 1.37 9.93
CA CYS A 66 -4.21 0.56 10.37
C CYS A 66 -4.71 -0.28 9.18
N PRO A 67 -5.10 -1.55 9.41
CA PRO A 67 -5.88 -2.31 8.44
C PRO A 67 -7.28 -1.69 8.34
N GLU A 68 -7.38 -0.48 7.76
CA GLU A 68 -8.56 -0.07 7.01
C GLU A 68 -8.83 -1.12 5.91
N PRO A 69 -9.92 -1.06 5.12
CA PRO A 69 -10.09 -1.99 4.01
C PRO A 69 -9.02 -1.70 2.93
N ILE A 70 -7.78 -2.11 3.19
CA ILE A 70 -6.61 -2.06 2.33
C ILE A 70 -6.98 -2.75 1.01
N ASN A 71 -7.79 -3.81 1.05
CA ASN A 71 -8.33 -4.46 -0.15
C ASN A 71 -9.11 -3.49 -1.06
N ARG A 72 -9.90 -2.57 -0.51
CA ARG A 72 -10.59 -1.55 -1.31
C ARG A 72 -9.56 -0.64 -1.98
N ARG A 73 -8.60 -0.13 -1.22
CA ARG A 73 -7.55 0.75 -1.76
C ARG A 73 -6.66 0.07 -2.79
N LEU A 74 -6.29 -1.19 -2.58
CA LEU A 74 -5.53 -2.00 -3.52
C LEU A 74 -6.32 -2.21 -4.82
N ARG A 75 -7.64 -2.46 -4.72
CA ARG A 75 -8.51 -2.59 -5.89
C ARG A 75 -8.65 -1.27 -6.65
N ASP A 76 -8.90 -0.16 -5.96
CA ASP A 76 -9.02 1.18 -6.56
C ASP A 76 -7.75 1.54 -7.36
N ILE A 77 -6.57 1.22 -6.82
CA ILE A 77 -5.28 1.46 -7.50
C ILE A 77 -5.02 0.48 -8.63
N ARG A 78 -5.41 -0.79 -8.49
CA ARG A 78 -5.30 -1.76 -9.59
C ARG A 78 -6.14 -1.32 -10.79
N GLU A 79 -7.36 -0.85 -10.56
CA GLU A 79 -8.22 -0.30 -11.61
C GLU A 79 -7.62 0.98 -12.22
N LEU A 80 -7.04 1.85 -11.39
CA LEU A 80 -6.34 3.05 -11.84
C LEU A 80 -5.15 2.71 -12.74
N LEU A 81 -4.34 1.72 -12.36
CA LEU A 81 -3.20 1.24 -13.14
C LEU A 81 -3.63 0.60 -14.46
N ALA A 82 -4.69 -0.22 -14.43
CA ALA A 82 -5.25 -0.79 -15.65
C ALA A 82 -5.77 0.29 -16.61
N THR A 83 -6.41 1.34 -16.09
CA THR A 83 -6.86 2.50 -16.88
C THR A 83 -5.68 3.27 -17.48
N ALA A 84 -4.55 3.32 -16.79
CA ALA A 84 -3.30 3.89 -17.29
C ALA A 84 -2.54 2.96 -18.26
N GLY A 85 -3.05 1.76 -18.56
CA GLY A 85 -2.41 0.79 -19.45
C GLY A 85 -1.34 -0.08 -18.79
N HIS A 86 -1.25 -0.08 -17.46
CA HIS A 86 -0.31 -0.91 -16.70
C HIS A 86 -1.00 -2.15 -16.12
N ALA A 87 -0.73 -3.31 -16.71
CA ALA A 87 -1.15 -4.60 -16.16
C ALA A 87 -0.23 -5.02 -15.01
N LEU A 88 -0.82 -5.49 -13.91
CA LEU A 88 -0.11 -6.07 -12.77
C LEU A 88 -0.17 -7.59 -12.86
N ASP A 89 0.56 -8.15 -13.83
CA ASP A 89 0.70 -9.60 -13.94
C ASP A 89 1.52 -10.14 -12.77
N PRO A 90 1.15 -11.30 -12.21
CA PRO A 90 1.93 -11.92 -11.15
C PRO A 90 3.38 -12.12 -11.61
N ALA A 91 4.34 -11.75 -10.77
CA ALA A 91 5.73 -11.98 -11.10
C ALA A 91 6.04 -13.48 -10.93
N ASP A 92 6.98 -13.98 -11.73
CA ASP A 92 7.47 -15.36 -11.61
C ASP A 92 8.01 -15.66 -10.20
N ARG A 93 8.53 -14.62 -9.52
CA ARG A 93 9.01 -14.71 -8.14
C ARG A 93 8.05 -14.06 -7.14
N GLN A 94 7.47 -14.90 -6.29
CA GLN A 94 6.72 -14.47 -5.11
C GLN A 94 7.66 -14.24 -3.92
N LEU A 95 7.30 -13.30 -3.06
CA LEU A 95 8.04 -12.98 -1.84
C LEU A 95 7.34 -13.65 -0.65
N VAL A 96 7.42 -14.98 -0.61
CA VAL A 96 6.75 -15.79 0.41
C VAL A 96 7.57 -15.80 1.70
N THR A 97 8.89 -15.76 1.57
CA THR A 97 9.83 -15.82 2.69
C THR A 97 10.68 -14.56 2.78
N LEU A 98 11.27 -14.32 3.95
CA LEU A 98 12.25 -13.26 4.13
C LEU A 98 13.50 -13.51 3.25
N ASN A 99 13.83 -14.77 2.96
CA ASN A 99 14.92 -15.13 2.06
C ASN A 99 14.66 -14.66 0.62
N ASP A 100 13.42 -14.78 0.13
CA ASP A 100 13.04 -14.29 -1.19
C ASP A 100 13.22 -12.76 -1.30
N LEU A 101 12.95 -12.04 -0.21
CA LEU A 101 13.21 -10.59 -0.11
C LEU A 101 14.71 -10.28 -0.21
N PHE A 102 15.56 -11.00 0.53
CA PHE A 102 17.01 -10.83 0.47
C PHE A 102 17.57 -11.15 -0.92
N HIS A 103 17.07 -12.20 -1.57
CA HIS A 103 17.45 -12.53 -2.95
C HIS A 103 17.05 -11.44 -3.93
N LEU A 104 15.81 -10.95 -3.84
CA LEU A 104 15.34 -9.83 -4.67
C LEU A 104 16.20 -8.58 -4.46
N ALA A 105 16.53 -8.25 -3.21
CA ALA A 105 17.38 -7.11 -2.89
C ALA A 105 18.79 -7.26 -3.48
N ARG A 106 19.38 -8.46 -3.38
CA ARG A 106 20.70 -8.75 -3.97
C ARG A 106 20.69 -8.63 -5.49
N GLU A 107 19.66 -9.14 -6.16
CA GLU A 107 19.49 -8.98 -7.62
C GLU A 107 19.29 -7.51 -8.02
N ALA A 108 18.62 -6.72 -7.18
CA ALA A 108 18.46 -5.29 -7.38
C ALA A 108 19.72 -4.48 -7.03
N GLY A 109 20.82 -5.12 -6.57
CA GLY A 109 22.04 -4.44 -6.13
C GLY A 109 21.90 -3.67 -4.81
N ILE A 110 20.84 -3.95 -4.04
CA ILE A 110 20.59 -3.33 -2.75
C ILE A 110 21.31 -4.14 -1.67
N THR A 111 22.33 -3.52 -1.07
CA THR A 111 23.02 -4.10 0.09
C THR A 111 22.15 -3.91 1.34
N ILE A 112 21.59 -5.00 1.85
CA ILE A 112 20.90 -4.98 3.14
C ILE A 112 21.93 -5.23 4.24
N THR A 113 22.24 -4.20 5.03
CA THR A 113 23.12 -4.34 6.20
C THR A 113 22.38 -5.13 7.28
N PRO A 114 22.90 -6.26 7.78
CA PRO A 114 22.21 -7.12 8.74
C PRO A 114 22.17 -6.56 10.18
N GLU A 115 22.56 -5.30 10.40
CA GLU A 115 22.71 -4.76 11.75
C GLU A 115 21.35 -4.32 12.32
N ILE A 116 20.58 -5.30 12.78
CA ILE A 116 19.60 -5.06 13.82
C ILE A 116 20.39 -5.00 15.12
N LYS A 117 20.59 -3.80 15.67
CA LYS A 117 21.06 -3.67 17.05
C LYS A 117 20.08 -4.41 17.96
N THR A 118 20.48 -5.60 18.42
CA THR A 118 19.87 -6.24 19.57
C THR A 118 19.97 -5.24 20.72
N ALA A 119 18.83 -4.66 21.11
CA ALA A 119 18.77 -3.97 22.39
C ALA A 119 19.00 -5.04 23.46
N SER A 120 20.22 -5.07 24.01
CA SER A 120 20.49 -5.84 25.22
C SER A 120 19.60 -5.28 26.33
N TYR A 121 18.79 -6.16 26.92
CA TYR A 121 18.08 -5.94 28.19
C TYR A 121 19.04 -6.10 29.36
#